data_AF-A0AAJ1NF31-F1
#
_entry.id   AF-A0AAJ1NF31-F1
#
_cell.length_a   1.000
_cell.length_b   1.000
_cell.length_c   1.000
_cell.angle_alpha   90.00
_cell.angle_beta   90.00
_cell.angle_gamma   90.00
#
_symmetry.space_group_name_H-M   'P 1'
#
loop_
_entity.id
_entity.type
_entity.pdbx_description
1 polymer ?
#
loop_
_entity_poly.entity_id
_entity_poly.type
_entity_poly.pdbx_seq_one_letter_code
_entity_poly.pdbx_strand_id
1 'polypeptide(L)'
;MKKMDKQLFAAFILLGASPFCSAKLDCETIAGTAAGEANYLYESAKVKTDSRLHFYSAPATECQLPAFMVNGDTVEVLRSSQRYKSTGMLSKDEPYRYVRYRDAKGTFATGWVSVVGLTPLSSPLAVSASYQTWATSRPPMYLL
;
A
#
# COMPACT_ATOMS: atom_id res chain seq x y z
N MET A 1 4.38 53.13 -30.28
CA MET A 1 4.68 51.71 -29.93
C MET A 1 5.68 51.72 -28.78
N LYS A 2 5.28 51.48 -27.51
CA LYS A 2 6.27 51.44 -26.41
C LYS A 2 5.88 50.75 -25.10
N LYS A 3 4.63 50.32 -24.89
CA LYS A 3 4.22 49.69 -23.60
C LYS A 3 3.41 48.39 -23.76
N MET A 4 2.55 48.32 -24.78
CA MET A 4 1.66 47.17 -25.02
C MET A 4 2.41 45.92 -25.54
N ASP A 5 3.46 46.11 -26.35
CA ASP A 5 4.26 45.00 -26.91
C ASP A 5 5.08 44.26 -25.83
N LYS A 6 5.53 44.97 -24.78
CA LYS A 6 6.31 44.37 -23.69
C LYS A 6 5.48 43.42 -22.81
N GLN A 7 4.19 43.72 -22.62
CA GLN A 7 3.30 42.87 -21.83
C GLN A 7 2.90 41.60 -22.58
N LEU A 8 2.68 41.70 -23.89
CA LEU A 8 2.42 40.55 -24.75
C LEU A 8 3.62 39.60 -24.82
N PHE A 9 4.84 40.13 -24.96
CA PHE A 9 6.06 39.30 -24.93
C PHE A 9 6.30 38.61 -23.57
N ALA A 10 6.04 39.31 -22.47
CA ALA A 10 6.18 38.72 -21.13
C ALA A 10 5.18 37.57 -20.88
N ALA A 11 3.94 37.70 -21.37
CA ALA A 11 2.92 36.65 -21.26
C ALA A 11 3.29 35.39 -22.06
N PHE A 12 3.85 35.55 -23.26
CA PHE A 12 4.31 34.41 -24.08
C PHE A 12 5.50 33.65 -23.47
N ILE A 13 6.39 34.32 -22.75
CA ILE A 13 7.53 33.68 -22.06
C ILE A 13 7.05 32.88 -20.83
N LEU A 14 6.06 33.38 -20.09
CA LEU A 14 5.50 32.68 -18.93
C LEU A 14 4.68 31.43 -19.30
N LEU A 15 4.03 31.43 -20.46
CA LEU A 15 3.28 30.28 -20.99
C LEU A 15 4.19 29.20 -21.62
N GLY A 16 5.42 29.54 -22.01
CA GLY A 16 6.37 28.60 -22.64
C GLY A 16 7.20 27.77 -21.67
N ALA A 17 7.35 28.20 -20.41
CA ALA A 17 8.21 27.55 -19.43
C ALA A 17 7.49 26.51 -18.54
N SER A 18 6.17 26.35 -18.67
CA SER A 18 5.35 25.55 -17.76
C SER A 18 5.01 24.10 -18.17
N PRO A 19 5.33 23.54 -19.37
CA PRO A 19 4.95 22.15 -19.63
C PRO A 19 5.96 21.11 -19.10
N PHE A 20 7.11 21.52 -18.55
CA PHE A 20 8.18 20.58 -18.14
C PHE A 20 8.40 20.45 -16.63
N CYS A 21 7.60 21.12 -15.80
CA CYS A 21 7.50 20.76 -14.38
C CYS A 21 6.65 19.49 -14.26
N SER A 22 7.22 18.33 -14.60
CA SER A 22 6.70 17.07 -14.09
C SER A 22 6.72 17.16 -12.57
N ALA A 23 5.55 17.18 -11.94
CA ALA A 23 5.47 17.06 -10.48
C ALA A 23 6.26 15.81 -10.08
N LYS A 24 7.39 16.02 -9.40
CA LYS A 24 8.26 14.93 -8.98
C LYS A 24 7.43 14.05 -8.06
N LEU A 25 7.14 12.83 -8.51
CA LEU A 25 6.44 11.87 -7.69
C LEU A 25 7.26 11.60 -6.42
N ASP A 26 6.67 11.90 -5.27
CA ASP A 26 7.30 11.70 -3.96
C ASP A 26 6.68 10.50 -3.26
N CYS A 27 7.30 9.34 -3.44
CA CYS A 27 6.87 8.09 -2.83
C CYS A 27 6.93 8.13 -1.30
N GLU A 28 7.79 8.95 -0.68
CA GLU A 28 7.87 9.08 0.77
C GLU A 28 6.63 9.80 1.31
N THR A 29 6.23 10.90 0.66
CA THR A 29 4.99 11.61 0.99
C THR A 29 3.75 10.71 0.83
N ILE A 30 3.70 9.92 -0.25
CA ILE A 30 2.59 8.98 -0.47
C ILE A 30 2.62 7.88 0.60
N ALA A 31 3.78 7.32 0.94
CA ALA A 31 3.93 6.29 1.95
C ALA A 31 3.47 6.78 3.33
N GLY A 32 3.87 8.00 3.74
CA GLY A 32 3.46 8.60 5.00
C GLY A 32 1.94 8.81 5.07
N THR A 33 1.35 9.39 4.03
CA THR A 33 -0.10 9.59 3.94
C THR A 33 -0.86 8.26 3.97
N ALA A 34 -0.43 7.30 3.15
CA ALA A 34 -1.05 5.99 3.07
C ALA A 34 -0.96 5.24 4.40
N ALA A 35 0.18 5.32 5.10
CA ALA A 35 0.35 4.68 6.40
C ALA A 35 -0.61 5.25 7.46
N GLY A 36 -0.85 6.56 7.43
CA GLY A 36 -1.76 7.25 8.36
C GLY A 36 -3.24 6.93 8.13
N GLU A 37 -3.63 6.70 6.87
CA GLU A 37 -5.05 6.47 6.50
C GLU A 37 -5.40 5.00 6.30
N ALA A 38 -4.41 4.11 6.30
CA ALA A 38 -4.64 2.71 6.04
C ALA A 38 -5.55 2.07 7.10
N ASN A 39 -6.51 1.27 6.62
CA ASN A 39 -7.36 0.47 7.48
C ASN A 39 -6.56 -0.68 8.08
N TYR A 40 -6.80 -0.97 9.36
CA TYR A 40 -6.27 -2.17 9.99
C TYR A 40 -6.91 -3.40 9.38
N LEU A 41 -6.08 -4.37 8.95
CA LEU A 41 -6.52 -5.62 8.36
C LEU A 41 -5.50 -6.70 8.70
N TYR A 42 -5.84 -7.62 9.61
CA TYR A 42 -4.92 -8.67 10.04
C TYR A 42 -5.38 -10.03 9.54
N GLU A 43 -4.75 -10.50 8.47
CA GLU A 43 -5.12 -11.75 7.79
C GLU A 43 -3.88 -12.44 7.24
N SER A 44 -4.01 -13.71 6.85
CA SER A 44 -2.99 -14.40 6.06
C SER A 44 -3.44 -14.50 4.61
N ALA A 45 -2.51 -14.39 3.67
CA ALA A 45 -2.78 -14.55 2.26
C ALA A 45 -1.69 -15.37 1.57
N LYS A 46 -2.05 -16.02 0.47
CA LYS A 46 -1.09 -16.58 -0.48
C LYS A 46 -0.91 -15.66 -1.66
N VAL A 47 0.33 -15.60 -2.13
CA VAL A 47 0.68 -14.97 -3.40
C VAL A 47 0.18 -15.88 -4.52
N LYS A 48 -0.72 -15.35 -5.37
CA LYS A 48 -1.26 -16.03 -6.55
C LYS A 48 -1.05 -15.13 -7.76
N THR A 49 -0.03 -15.44 -8.54
CA THR A 49 0.33 -14.68 -9.74
C THR A 49 1.07 -15.59 -10.71
N ASP A 50 0.89 -15.34 -12.02
CA ASP A 50 1.66 -16.01 -13.07
C ASP A 50 3.06 -15.39 -13.25
N SER A 51 3.30 -14.23 -12.62
CA SER A 51 4.55 -13.47 -12.67
C SER A 51 5.09 -13.14 -11.28
N ARG A 52 5.98 -12.15 -11.18
CA ARG A 52 6.47 -11.63 -9.89
C ARG A 52 5.46 -10.67 -9.27
N LEU A 53 5.20 -10.83 -7.97
CA LEU A 53 4.44 -9.84 -7.18
C LEU A 53 5.42 -8.87 -6.53
N HIS A 54 5.57 -7.69 -7.12
CA HIS A 54 6.52 -6.69 -6.63
C HIS A 54 6.02 -6.00 -5.35
N PHE A 55 6.96 -5.68 -4.47
CA PHE A 55 6.74 -4.72 -3.40
C PHE A 55 6.74 -3.29 -3.95
N TYR A 56 6.02 -2.42 -3.26
CA TYR A 56 6.01 -0.99 -3.48
C TYR A 56 6.28 -0.27 -2.15
N SER A 57 7.06 0.82 -2.19
CA SER A 57 7.30 1.64 -0.99
C SER A 57 6.05 2.43 -0.58
N ALA A 58 5.15 2.69 -1.53
CA ALA A 58 3.87 3.34 -1.34
C ALA A 58 2.79 2.67 -2.23
N PRO A 59 1.48 2.84 -1.96
CA PRO A 59 0.40 2.23 -2.76
C PRO A 59 0.19 2.94 -4.12
N ALA A 60 1.24 2.98 -4.93
CA ALA A 60 1.27 3.60 -6.25
C ALA A 60 2.21 2.80 -7.17
N THR A 61 1.82 2.62 -8.44
CA THR A 61 2.55 1.81 -9.43
C THR A 61 3.98 2.30 -9.69
N GLU A 62 4.20 3.59 -9.54
CA GLU A 62 5.45 4.27 -9.81
C GLU A 62 6.45 4.11 -8.64
N CYS A 63 5.98 3.65 -7.48
CA CYS A 63 6.78 3.42 -6.27
C CYS A 63 7.23 1.95 -6.14
N GLN A 64 7.41 1.27 -7.28
CA GLN A 64 7.79 -0.15 -7.32
C GLN A 64 9.23 -0.36 -6.83
N LEU A 65 9.42 -1.40 -6.03
CA LEU A 65 10.71 -1.84 -5.54
C LEU A 65 11.23 -3.05 -6.34
N PRO A 66 12.55 -3.26 -6.38
CA PRO A 66 13.13 -4.44 -7.03
C PRO A 66 12.81 -5.75 -6.31
N ALA A 67 12.43 -5.69 -5.02
CA ALA A 67 12.01 -6.86 -4.26
C ALA A 67 10.65 -7.38 -4.76
N PHE A 68 10.51 -8.70 -4.79
CA PHE A 68 9.28 -9.36 -5.22
C PHE A 68 9.07 -10.68 -4.50
N MET A 69 7.84 -11.17 -4.55
CA MET A 69 7.43 -12.50 -4.13
C MET A 69 7.02 -13.33 -5.34
N VAL A 70 6.98 -14.64 -5.15
CA VAL A 70 6.62 -15.61 -6.18
C VAL A 70 5.35 -16.38 -5.80
N ASN A 71 4.74 -17.03 -6.80
CA ASN A 71 3.53 -17.81 -6.59
C ASN A 71 3.70 -18.86 -5.48
N GLY A 72 2.73 -18.92 -4.57
CA GLY A 72 2.72 -19.85 -3.43
C GLY A 72 3.32 -19.30 -2.13
N ASP A 73 4.04 -18.17 -2.18
CA ASP A 73 4.53 -17.50 -0.97
C ASP A 73 3.36 -17.15 -0.03
N THR A 74 3.60 -17.26 1.27
CA THR A 74 2.61 -16.89 2.30
C THR A 74 3.02 -15.57 2.94
N VAL A 75 2.04 -14.68 3.10
CA VAL A 75 2.24 -13.36 3.70
C VAL A 75 1.20 -13.09 4.77
N GLU A 76 1.59 -12.26 5.72
CA GLU A 76 0.66 -11.63 6.65
C GLU A 76 0.24 -10.28 6.06
N VAL A 77 -1.06 -10.08 5.90
CA VAL A 77 -1.65 -8.79 5.59
C VAL A 77 -1.85 -8.04 6.90
N LEU A 78 -1.38 -6.80 6.96
CA LEU A 78 -1.43 -5.98 8.17
C LEU A 78 -2.34 -4.77 8.02
N ARG A 79 -2.42 -4.22 6.81
CA ARG A 79 -3.24 -3.04 6.51
C ARG A 79 -3.74 -3.03 5.08
N SER A 80 -4.78 -2.25 4.87
CA SER A 80 -5.36 -1.99 3.56
C SER A 80 -5.27 -0.50 3.21
N SER A 81 -4.84 -0.17 1.99
CA SER A 81 -4.75 1.22 1.56
C SER A 81 -6.12 1.73 1.16
N GLN A 82 -6.56 2.84 1.76
CA GLN A 82 -7.74 3.55 1.30
C GLN A 82 -7.53 4.33 0.00
N ARG A 83 -6.28 4.48 -0.48
CA ARG A 83 -5.96 5.32 -1.64
C ARG A 83 -5.68 4.48 -2.88
N TYR A 84 -6.05 4.99 -4.06
CA TYR A 84 -5.63 4.43 -5.34
C TYR A 84 -4.74 5.44 -6.08
N LYS A 85 -3.54 4.98 -6.47
CA LYS A 85 -2.52 5.75 -7.19
C LYS A 85 -1.93 6.93 -6.38
N SER A 86 -0.99 7.60 -7.04
CA SER A 86 -0.36 8.85 -6.63
C SER A 86 -1.31 10.06 -6.57
N THR A 87 -2.57 9.93 -6.99
CA THR A 87 -3.52 11.04 -7.07
C THR A 87 -4.04 11.50 -5.72
N GLY A 88 -3.86 10.71 -4.66
CA GLY A 88 -4.45 11.03 -3.36
C GLY A 88 -5.97 11.02 -3.38
N MET A 89 -6.60 10.18 -4.21
CA MET A 89 -8.03 9.91 -4.13
C MET A 89 -8.29 8.64 -3.32
N LEU A 90 -9.37 8.66 -2.52
CA LEU A 90 -9.84 7.48 -1.83
C LEU A 90 -10.48 6.51 -2.83
N SER A 91 -10.20 5.23 -2.67
CA SER A 91 -10.70 4.14 -3.49
C SER A 91 -11.41 3.13 -2.61
N LYS A 92 -12.67 2.86 -2.94
CA LYS A 92 -13.46 1.81 -2.27
C LYS A 92 -12.85 0.42 -2.47
N ASP A 93 -12.17 0.21 -3.59
CA ASP A 93 -11.62 -1.10 -3.95
C ASP A 93 -10.34 -1.44 -3.19
N GLU A 94 -9.76 -0.47 -2.47
CA GLU A 94 -8.52 -0.61 -1.70
C GLU A 94 -7.46 -1.47 -2.43
N PRO A 95 -6.87 -0.97 -3.52
CA PRO A 95 -6.08 -1.79 -4.46
C PRO A 95 -4.79 -2.40 -3.88
N TYR A 96 -4.32 -1.90 -2.73
CA TYR A 96 -3.04 -2.27 -2.14
C TYR A 96 -3.20 -2.78 -0.72
N ARG A 97 -2.38 -3.76 -0.37
CA ARG A 97 -2.24 -4.31 0.98
C ARG A 97 -0.82 -4.07 1.48
N TYR A 98 -0.69 -3.64 2.72
CA TYR A 98 0.60 -3.63 3.40
C TYR A 98 0.82 -5.00 3.99
N VAL A 99 1.88 -5.68 3.55
CA VAL A 99 2.14 -7.07 3.89
C VAL A 99 3.49 -7.23 4.57
N ARG A 100 3.61 -8.31 5.35
CA ARG A 100 4.86 -8.84 5.87
C ARG A 100 5.06 -10.24 5.29
N TYR A 101 6.16 -10.40 4.57
CA TYR A 101 6.68 -11.68 4.14
C TYR A 101 7.74 -12.15 5.15
N ARG A 102 7.79 -13.45 5.40
CA ARG A 102 8.86 -14.09 6.17
C ARG A 102 9.18 -15.45 5.56
N ASP A 103 10.45 -15.70 5.25
CA ASP A 103 10.90 -16.99 4.75
C ASP A 103 11.24 -17.96 5.89
N ALA A 104 11.53 -19.22 5.52
CA ALA A 104 11.91 -20.27 6.47
C ALA A 104 13.24 -20.00 7.19
N LYS A 105 14.10 -19.12 6.64
CA LYS A 105 15.38 -18.72 7.24
C LYS A 105 15.22 -17.52 8.18
N GLY A 106 14.01 -16.98 8.31
CA GLY A 106 13.69 -15.84 9.15
C GLY A 106 13.98 -14.47 8.50
N THR A 107 14.32 -14.44 7.21
CA THR A 107 14.40 -13.20 6.45
C THR A 107 12.99 -12.65 6.27
N PHE A 108 12.80 -11.37 6.54
CA PHE A 108 11.50 -10.72 6.41
C PHE A 108 11.59 -9.52 5.48
N ALA A 109 10.49 -9.26 4.78
CA ALA A 109 10.31 -8.07 3.95
C ALA A 109 8.93 -7.49 4.20
N THR A 110 8.82 -6.16 4.16
CA THR A 110 7.55 -5.46 4.32
C THR A 110 7.37 -4.43 3.22
N GLY A 111 6.13 -4.23 2.81
CA GLY A 111 5.80 -3.19 1.84
C GLY A 111 4.38 -3.33 1.33
N TRP A 112 4.01 -2.43 0.43
CA TRP A 112 2.73 -2.47 -0.25
C TRP A 112 2.77 -3.45 -1.41
N VAL A 113 1.68 -4.16 -1.67
CA VAL A 113 1.50 -5.05 -2.82
C VAL A 113 0.09 -4.92 -3.37
N SER A 114 -0.09 -5.20 -4.66
CA SER A 114 -1.43 -5.20 -5.27
C SER A 114 -2.27 -6.36 -4.72
N VAL A 115 -3.52 -6.07 -4.38
CA VAL A 115 -4.50 -7.07 -3.91
C VAL A 115 -4.78 -8.14 -4.96
N VAL A 116 -4.64 -7.83 -6.25
CA VAL A 116 -4.87 -8.77 -7.36
C VAL A 116 -3.93 -9.98 -7.30
N GLY A 117 -2.72 -9.80 -6.77
CA GLY A 117 -1.74 -10.87 -6.61
C GLY A 117 -1.90 -11.68 -5.32
N LEU A 118 -2.94 -11.42 -4.53
CA LEU A 118 -3.18 -12.07 -3.24
C LEU A 118 -4.48 -12.88 -3.28
N THR A 119 -4.43 -14.07 -2.70
CA THR A 119 -5.61 -14.86 -2.37
C THR A 119 -5.67 -14.98 -0.86
N PRO A 120 -6.71 -14.43 -0.20
CA PRO A 120 -6.89 -14.60 1.24
C PRO A 120 -6.87 -16.08 1.60
N LEU A 121 -6.06 -16.42 2.60
CA LEU A 121 -6.15 -17.72 3.22
C LEU A 121 -7.27 -17.63 4.24
N SER A 122 -8.33 -18.40 4.01
CA SER A 122 -9.33 -18.67 5.02
C SER A 122 -8.67 -19.45 6.16
N SER A 123 -8.12 -18.74 7.13
CA SER A 123 -7.82 -19.31 8.42
C SER A 123 -8.09 -18.28 9.50
N PRO A 124 -9.10 -18.48 10.37
CA PRO A 124 -8.87 -18.09 11.76
C PRO A 124 -7.55 -18.74 12.16
N LEU A 125 -6.64 -18.00 12.78
CA LEU A 125 -5.49 -18.62 13.44
C LEU A 125 -6.02 -19.83 14.21
N ALA A 126 -5.43 -21.01 14.01
CA ALA A 126 -5.76 -22.15 14.85
C ALA A 126 -5.48 -21.69 16.28
N VAL A 127 -6.56 -21.42 17.01
CA VAL A 127 -6.47 -20.90 18.36
C VAL A 127 -5.74 -21.97 19.15
N SER A 128 -4.58 -21.64 19.71
CA SER A 128 -3.79 -22.63 20.43
C SER A 128 -4.66 -23.24 21.53
N ALA A 129 -4.46 -24.53 21.82
CA ALA A 129 -5.16 -25.19 22.92
C ALA A 129 -5.00 -24.40 24.25
N SER A 130 -3.86 -23.72 24.41
CA SER A 130 -3.60 -22.80 25.54
C SER A 130 -4.51 -21.58 25.56
N TYR A 131 -4.77 -20.93 24.41
CA TYR A 131 -5.72 -19.81 24.36
C TYR A 131 -7.15 -20.30 24.56
N GLN A 132 -7.54 -21.44 23.96
CA GLN A 132 -8.88 -22.00 24.15
C GLN A 132 -9.15 -22.29 25.62
N THR A 133 -8.18 -22.92 26.32
CA THR A 133 -8.25 -23.21 27.75
C THR A 133 -8.34 -21.92 28.58
N TRP A 134 -7.55 -20.91 28.24
CA TRP A 134 -7.61 -19.59 28.88
C TRP A 134 -8.98 -18.92 28.70
N ALA A 135 -9.53 -18.91 27.49
CA ALA A 135 -10.81 -18.28 27.18
C ALA A 135 -11.98 -18.93 27.92
N THR A 136 -11.99 -20.26 28.03
CA THR A 136 -13.03 -21.00 28.79
C THR A 136 -12.88 -20.89 30.31
N SER A 137 -11.71 -20.48 30.81
CA SER A 137 -11.45 -20.34 32.25
C SER A 137 -11.96 -19.03 32.86
N ARG A 138 -12.51 -18.11 32.05
CA ARG A 138 -13.07 -16.84 32.53
C ARG A 138 -14.59 -16.79 32.34
N PRO A 139 -15.34 -16.28 33.33
CA PRO A 139 -16.73 -15.90 33.11
C PRO A 139 -16.81 -14.77 32.06
N PRO A 140 -17.90 -14.67 31.28
CA PRO A 140 -18.05 -13.66 30.24
C PRO A 140 -17.88 -12.26 30.85
N MET A 141 -16.94 -11.50 30.29
CA MET A 141 -16.73 -10.11 30.63
C MET A 141 -17.90 -9.31 30.05
N TYR A 142 -18.96 -9.15 30.84
CA TYR A 142 -19.95 -8.12 30.59
C TYR A 142 -19.24 -6.78 30.76
N LEU A 143 -19.09 -6.04 29.67
CA LEU A 143 -18.69 -4.63 29.69
C LEU A 143 -19.76 -3.88 30.51
N LEU A 144 -19.35 -3.31 31.63
CA LEU A 144 -20.07 -2.25 32.34
C LEU A 144 -19.85 -0.92 31.62
#